data_AF-A0A9D1DFE5-F1
#
_entry.id   AF-A0A9D1DFE5-F1
#
_cell.length_a   1.000
_cell.length_b   1.000
_cell.length_c   1.000
_cell.angle_alpha   90.00
_cell.angle_beta   90.00
_cell.angle_gamma   90.00
#
_symmetry.space_group_name_H-M   'P 1'
#
loop_
_entity.id
_entity.type
_entity.pdbx_description
1 polymer ?
#
loop_
_entity_poly.entity_id
_entity_poly.type
_entity_poly.pdbx_seq_one_letter_code
_entity_poly.pdbx_strand_id
1 'polypeptide(L)'
;MNRKQFPWWLWLLPLPIVWWAALLAAGCWSTGDSLPILLEKLSAAMNEPLSIRWTDASLRCLILFTMGYAVAAAAAEAGRKNRRRGEEHGSAKWGDVFQIAGRYRDRKHPGQNVILTRHFQIGMDGHKHKRNTNVLVIGGSGAGKSRSYAIPNVLLCGECSMVICDPKSEILRKTGGALEANGFAVRVFDLLNPDASFCYNPMAYVRDDKDVLRFIETLIQNTTPAGSQTTDPFWTKSETALLQALVLYLLHEAPPEEQNFATVMEMLAA
;
A
#
# COMPACT_ATOMS: atom_id res chain seq x y z
N MET A 1 11.86 7.24 -12.13
CA MET A 1 11.15 6.19 -12.87
C MET A 1 11.37 6.47 -14.35
N ASN A 2 12.48 6.00 -14.90
CA ASN A 2 12.77 6.12 -16.32
C ASN A 2 12.89 4.68 -16.84
N ARG A 3 11.97 4.29 -17.72
CA ARG A 3 12.30 3.24 -18.69
C ARG A 3 13.58 3.75 -19.36
N LYS A 4 14.72 3.07 -19.23
CA LYS A 4 15.76 3.20 -20.26
C LYS A 4 15.09 2.60 -21.50
N GLN A 5 14.35 3.43 -22.23
CA GLN A 5 13.62 3.03 -23.41
C GLN A 5 14.68 2.56 -24.38
N PHE A 6 14.69 1.26 -24.64
CA PHE A 6 15.44 0.76 -25.77
C PHE A 6 14.83 1.45 -27.00
N PRO A 7 15.62 2.18 -27.79
CA PRO A 7 15.05 2.93 -28.88
C PRO A 7 14.34 1.98 -29.85
N TRP A 8 13.07 2.26 -30.15
CA TRP A 8 12.24 1.43 -31.01
C TRP A 8 12.86 1.22 -32.40
N TRP A 9 13.66 2.17 -32.87
CA TRP A 9 14.36 2.10 -34.16
C TRP A 9 15.44 1.03 -34.23
N LEU A 10 15.94 0.50 -33.10
CA LEU A 10 16.90 -0.61 -33.11
C LEU A 10 16.29 -1.91 -33.66
N TRP A 11 14.96 -2.06 -33.57
CA TRP A 11 14.23 -3.17 -34.20
C TRP A 11 14.10 -3.01 -35.73
N LEU A 12 14.51 -1.88 -36.31
CA LEU A 12 14.53 -1.71 -37.77
C LEU A 12 15.83 -2.19 -38.41
N LEU A 13 16.93 -2.25 -37.64
CA LEU A 13 18.26 -2.63 -38.16
C LEU A 13 18.32 -4.05 -38.76
N PRO A 14 17.60 -5.07 -38.26
CA PRO A 14 17.63 -6.41 -38.85
C PRO A 14 16.75 -6.58 -40.10
N LEU A 15 15.86 -5.62 -40.41
CA LEU A 15 14.90 -5.73 -41.52
C LEU A 15 15.56 -5.98 -42.90
N PRO A 16 16.68 -5.33 -43.27
CA PRO A 16 17.37 -5.63 -44.53
C PRO A 16 17.83 -7.09 -44.64
N ILE A 17 18.25 -7.69 -43.53
CA ILE A 17 18.66 -9.10 -43.47
C ILE A 17 17.43 -10.02 -43.60
N VAL A 18 16.33 -9.66 -42.94
CA VAL A 18 15.05 -10.37 -43.05
C VAL A 18 14.52 -10.35 -44.48
N TRP A 19 14.59 -9.20 -45.16
CA TRP A 19 14.16 -9.06 -46.55
C TRP A 19 15.07 -9.79 -47.52
N TRP A 20 16.39 -9.73 -47.32
CA TRP A 20 17.35 -10.51 -48.09
C TRP A 20 17.08 -12.01 -47.98
N ALA A 21 16.85 -12.53 -46.76
CA ALA A 21 16.49 -13.93 -46.54
C ALA A 21 15.14 -14.30 -47.21
N ALA A 22 14.16 -13.40 -47.17
CA ALA A 22 12.87 -13.60 -47.85
C ALA A 22 13.01 -13.68 -49.37
N LEU A 23 13.88 -12.86 -49.96
CA LEU A 23 14.13 -12.83 -51.39
C LEU A 23 14.90 -14.06 -51.87
N LEU A 24 15.87 -14.54 -51.08
CA LEU A 24 16.54 -15.82 -51.35
C LEU A 24 15.57 -17.01 -51.27
N ALA A 25 14.75 -17.06 -50.21
CA ALA A 25 13.73 -18.10 -50.07
C ALA A 25 12.72 -18.09 -51.23
N ALA A 26 12.37 -16.90 -51.74
CA ALA A 26 11.49 -16.76 -52.89
C ALA A 26 12.13 -17.16 -54.23
N GLY A 27 13.45 -16.99 -54.38
CA GLY A 27 14.21 -17.44 -55.54
C GLY A 27 14.33 -18.96 -55.64
N CYS A 28 14.29 -19.64 -54.49
CA CYS A 28 14.33 -21.10 -54.39
C CYS A 28 12.94 -21.78 -54.46
N TRP A 29 11.86 -21.01 -54.41
CA TRP A 29 10.49 -21.53 -54.32
C TRP A 29 9.93 -21.94 -55.68
N SER A 30 9.68 -23.23 -55.90
CA SER A 30 8.85 -23.75 -57.01
C SER A 30 7.59 -24.45 -56.50
N THR A 31 6.48 -24.27 -57.21
CA THR A 31 5.20 -24.93 -56.92
C THR A 31 5.33 -26.46 -57.05
N GLY A 32 5.32 -27.16 -55.92
CA GLY A 32 5.39 -28.63 -55.85
C GLY A 32 6.56 -29.18 -55.02
N ASP A 33 7.46 -28.33 -54.53
CA ASP A 33 8.65 -28.77 -53.78
C ASP A 33 8.33 -29.22 -52.35
N SER A 34 8.98 -30.30 -51.92
CA SER A 34 9.01 -30.73 -50.53
C SER A 34 10.05 -29.93 -49.72
N LEU A 35 9.84 -29.83 -48.40
CA LEU A 35 10.70 -29.06 -47.48
C LEU A 35 12.21 -29.39 -47.59
N PRO A 36 12.64 -30.66 -47.76
CA PRO A 36 14.05 -31.02 -47.90
C PRO A 36 14.70 -30.48 -49.17
N ILE A 37 13.96 -30.52 -50.29
CA ILE A 37 14.43 -30.02 -51.59
C ILE A 37 14.64 -28.50 -51.54
N LEU A 38 13.74 -27.81 -50.82
CA LEU A 38 13.86 -26.38 -50.60
C LEU A 38 15.08 -26.01 -49.73
N LEU A 39 15.42 -26.84 -48.73
CA LEU A 39 16.63 -26.66 -47.92
C LEU A 39 17.92 -26.86 -48.74
N GLU A 40 17.95 -27.84 -49.65
CA GLU A 40 19.08 -28.04 -50.57
C GLU A 40 19.24 -26.85 -51.52
N LYS A 41 18.15 -26.36 -52.12
CA LYS A 41 18.15 -25.17 -52.98
C LYS A 41 18.59 -23.91 -52.24
N LEU A 42 18.17 -23.75 -51.00
CA LEU A 42 18.55 -22.61 -50.17
C LEU A 42 20.03 -22.68 -49.77
N SER A 43 20.54 -23.86 -49.45
CA SER A 43 21.97 -24.10 -49.19
C SER A 43 22.84 -23.77 -50.42
N ALA A 44 22.40 -24.18 -51.61
CA ALA A 44 23.07 -23.82 -52.86
C ALA A 44 23.04 -22.30 -53.13
N ALA A 45 21.90 -21.63 -52.87
CA ALA A 45 21.76 -20.18 -53.01
C ALA A 45 22.64 -19.38 -52.02
N MET A 46 23.01 -19.97 -50.87
CA MET A 46 23.94 -19.34 -49.92
C MET A 46 25.38 -19.26 -50.45
N ASN A 47 25.78 -20.09 -51.42
CA ASN A 47 27.10 -20.01 -52.06
C ASN A 47 27.21 -18.83 -53.03
N GLU A 48 26.09 -18.26 -53.47
CA GLU A 48 26.02 -17.05 -54.30
C GLU A 48 25.04 -16.01 -53.69
N PRO A 49 25.38 -15.41 -52.54
CA PRO A 49 24.45 -14.64 -51.71
C PRO A 49 23.90 -13.35 -52.35
N LEU A 50 24.46 -12.91 -53.49
CA LEU A 50 24.08 -11.69 -54.19
C LEU A 50 23.24 -11.94 -55.45
N SER A 51 23.00 -13.19 -55.84
CA SER A 51 22.22 -13.54 -57.05
C SER A 51 20.70 -13.51 -56.81
N ILE A 52 20.20 -12.37 -56.33
CA ILE A 52 18.78 -12.17 -56.01
C ILE A 52 17.97 -12.06 -57.30
N ARG A 53 16.96 -12.92 -57.47
CA ARG A 53 16.01 -12.89 -58.59
C ARG A 53 14.61 -12.59 -58.08
N TRP A 54 13.92 -11.66 -58.74
CA TRP A 54 12.51 -11.39 -58.46
C TRP A 54 11.64 -12.50 -59.07
N THR A 55 10.79 -13.11 -58.27
CA THR A 55 9.86 -14.19 -58.65
C THR A 55 8.44 -13.85 -58.18
N ASP A 56 7.41 -14.49 -58.74
CA ASP A 56 6.01 -14.25 -58.33
C ASP A 56 5.76 -14.53 -56.83
N ALA A 57 6.63 -15.31 -56.19
CA ALA A 57 6.57 -15.62 -54.76
C ALA A 57 7.22 -14.54 -53.86
N SER A 58 8.08 -13.64 -54.38
CA SER A 58 8.90 -12.81 -53.49
C SER A 58 8.11 -11.76 -52.70
N LEU A 59 6.95 -11.31 -53.19
CA LEU A 59 6.09 -10.40 -52.42
C LEU A 59 5.45 -11.13 -51.23
N ARG A 60 5.03 -12.38 -51.44
CA ARG A 60 4.44 -13.24 -50.40
C ARG A 60 5.49 -13.57 -49.34
N CYS A 61 6.71 -13.93 -49.76
CA CYS A 61 7.83 -14.21 -48.85
C CYS A 61 8.24 -12.97 -48.04
N LEU A 62 8.34 -11.78 -48.66
CA LEU A 62 8.65 -10.53 -47.96
C LEU A 62 7.63 -10.21 -46.87
N ILE A 63 6.33 -10.33 -47.17
CA ILE A 63 5.25 -10.09 -46.20
C ILE A 63 5.31 -11.11 -45.06
N LEU A 64 5.44 -12.40 -45.37
CA LEU A 64 5.49 -13.48 -44.37
C LEU A 64 6.68 -13.35 -43.42
N PHE A 65 7.88 -13.08 -43.95
CA PHE A 65 9.09 -12.91 -43.13
C PHE A 65 9.04 -11.62 -42.30
N THR A 66 8.53 -10.53 -42.87
CA THR A 66 8.35 -9.27 -42.11
C THR A 66 7.32 -9.44 -40.99
N MET A 67 6.22 -10.15 -41.24
CA MET A 67 5.21 -10.46 -40.23
C MET A 67 5.78 -11.38 -39.13
N GLY A 68 6.53 -12.42 -39.52
CA GLY A 68 7.22 -13.29 -38.56
C GLY A 68 8.22 -12.53 -37.69
N TYR A 69 9.00 -11.63 -38.29
CA TYR A 69 9.91 -10.75 -37.56
C TYR A 69 9.17 -9.80 -36.60
N ALA A 70 8.07 -9.19 -37.04
CA ALA A 70 7.26 -8.31 -36.20
C ALA A 70 6.70 -9.04 -34.98
N VAL A 71 6.23 -10.28 -35.15
CA VAL A 71 5.77 -11.13 -34.04
C VAL A 71 6.92 -11.47 -33.09
N ALA A 72 8.09 -11.84 -33.62
CA ALA A 72 9.28 -12.14 -32.80
C ALA A 72 9.78 -10.92 -32.01
N ALA A 73 9.81 -9.74 -32.63
CA ALA A 73 10.19 -8.48 -31.99
C ALA A 73 9.18 -8.08 -30.90
N ALA A 74 7.88 -8.21 -31.18
CA ALA A 74 6.83 -7.96 -30.19
C ALA A 74 6.92 -8.92 -28.99
N ALA A 75 7.15 -10.21 -29.23
CA ALA A 75 7.34 -11.20 -28.19
C ALA A 75 8.59 -10.92 -27.34
N ALA A 76 9.69 -10.50 -27.96
CA ALA A 76 10.92 -10.14 -27.27
C ALA A 76 10.76 -8.89 -26.40
N GLU A 77 10.01 -7.87 -26.87
CA GLU A 77 9.71 -6.68 -26.09
C GLU A 77 8.74 -6.99 -24.93
N ALA A 78 7.72 -7.82 -25.18
CA ALA A 78 6.78 -8.26 -24.14
C ALA A 78 7.47 -9.10 -23.05
N GLY A 79 8.49 -9.88 -23.40
CA GLY A 79 9.30 -10.67 -22.47
C GLY A 79 10.29 -9.86 -21.62
N ARG A 80 10.48 -8.55 -21.91
CA ARG A 80 11.42 -7.71 -21.15
C ARG A 80 10.86 -7.40 -19.76
N LYS A 81 11.41 -8.10 -18.76
CA LYS A 81 11.14 -7.80 -17.35
C LYS A 81 11.82 -6.48 -16.94
N ASN A 82 11.11 -5.68 -16.17
CA ASN A 82 11.61 -4.43 -15.60
C ASN A 82 12.61 -4.73 -14.47
N ARG A 83 13.86 -5.02 -14.83
CA ARG A 83 14.94 -5.30 -13.87
C ARG A 83 15.65 -4.01 -13.47
N ARG A 84 15.86 -3.81 -12.18
CA ARG A 84 16.62 -2.68 -11.62
C ARG A 84 18.08 -3.10 -11.41
N ARG A 85 18.80 -3.29 -12.51
CA ARG A 85 20.21 -3.71 -12.49
C ARG A 85 21.07 -2.65 -11.79
N GLY A 86 21.87 -3.07 -10.82
CA GLY A 86 22.74 -2.19 -10.03
C GLY A 86 22.07 -1.53 -8.83
N GLU A 87 20.78 -1.77 -8.59
CA GLU A 87 20.06 -1.35 -7.38
C GLU A 87 19.74 -2.55 -6.47
N GLU A 88 20.50 -3.64 -6.58
CA GLU A 88 20.32 -4.91 -5.87
C GLU A 88 20.34 -4.71 -4.34
N HIS A 89 21.21 -3.81 -3.86
CA HIS A 89 21.36 -3.46 -2.45
C HIS A 89 20.48 -2.28 -2.01
N GLY A 90 19.55 -1.84 -2.87
CA GLY A 90 18.69 -0.69 -2.64
C GLY A 90 18.98 0.48 -3.57
N SER A 91 17.98 1.33 -3.75
CA SER A 91 18.00 2.54 -4.59
C SER A 91 17.86 3.83 -3.77
N ALA A 92 18.03 3.72 -2.45
CA ALA A 92 17.95 4.85 -1.54
C ALA A 92 19.07 5.83 -1.87
N LYS A 93 18.72 7.12 -1.90
CA LYS A 93 19.64 8.21 -2.14
C LYS A 93 19.24 9.42 -1.32
N TRP A 94 20.22 10.21 -0.91
CA TRP A 94 19.97 11.53 -0.35
C TRP A 94 19.29 12.40 -1.40
N GLY A 95 18.23 13.07 -0.99
CA GLY A 95 17.50 14.00 -1.84
C GLY A 95 17.62 15.42 -1.33
N ASP A 96 17.43 16.37 -2.23
CA ASP A 96 17.32 17.78 -1.87
C ASP A 96 15.98 18.04 -1.17
N VAL A 97 16.06 18.50 0.08
CA VAL A 97 14.90 18.77 0.93
C VAL A 97 13.96 19.80 0.32
N PHE A 98 14.48 20.82 -0.38
CA PHE A 98 13.64 21.86 -0.97
C PHE A 98 12.88 21.34 -2.18
N GLN A 99 13.52 20.52 -3.01
CA GLN A 99 12.88 19.85 -4.13
C GLN A 99 11.80 18.87 -3.65
N ILE A 100 12.08 18.10 -2.60
CA ILE A 100 11.14 17.14 -2.01
C ILE A 100 9.96 17.90 -1.37
N ALA A 101 10.23 18.94 -0.57
CA ALA A 101 9.19 19.78 0.03
C ALA A 101 8.29 20.42 -1.03
N GLY A 102 8.85 20.88 -2.16
CA GLY A 102 8.07 21.43 -3.27
C GLY A 102 7.07 20.44 -3.89
N ARG A 103 7.35 19.13 -3.80
CA ARG A 103 6.47 18.08 -4.33
C ARG A 103 5.39 17.64 -3.33
N TYR A 104 5.72 17.57 -2.05
CA TYR A 104 4.89 16.90 -1.04
C TYR A 104 4.17 17.83 -0.07
N ARG A 105 4.66 19.05 0.13
CA ARG A 105 4.02 20.03 1.03
C ARG A 105 2.75 20.59 0.38
N ASP A 106 1.64 20.61 1.10
CA ASP A 106 0.48 21.40 0.71
C ASP A 106 0.74 22.88 1.05
N ARG A 107 0.88 23.70 0.01
CA ARG A 107 1.08 25.16 0.15
C ARG A 107 -0.22 25.94 0.25
N LYS A 108 -1.34 25.34 -0.18
CA LYS A 108 -2.66 26.00 -0.16
C LYS A 108 -3.26 25.93 1.25
N HIS A 109 -3.08 24.80 1.92
CA HIS A 109 -3.61 24.58 3.27
C HIS A 109 -2.45 24.25 4.24
N PRO A 110 -1.73 25.25 4.75
CA PRO A 110 -0.53 25.01 5.56
C PRO A 110 -0.81 24.26 6.87
N GLY A 111 -2.00 24.43 7.46
CA GLY A 111 -2.47 23.68 8.64
C GLY A 111 -2.87 22.24 8.36
N GLN A 112 -2.89 21.81 7.09
CA GLN A 112 -3.18 20.42 6.71
C GLN A 112 -1.92 19.65 6.34
N ASN A 113 -0.80 19.96 6.99
CA ASN A 113 0.47 19.28 6.79
C ASN A 113 0.94 18.59 8.07
N VAL A 114 1.56 17.43 7.90
CA VAL A 114 2.33 16.75 8.96
C VAL A 114 3.75 17.28 8.95
N ILE A 115 4.21 17.80 10.08
CA ILE A 115 5.57 18.27 10.30
C ILE A 115 6.49 17.07 10.54
N LEU A 116 7.51 16.93 9.70
CA LEU A 116 8.52 15.88 9.82
C LEU A 116 9.88 16.45 10.25
N THR A 117 10.26 17.62 9.70
CA THR A 117 11.46 18.33 10.08
C THR A 117 11.22 19.84 10.01
N ARG A 118 12.19 20.66 10.44
CA ARG A 118 12.15 22.12 10.27
C ARG A 118 11.93 22.57 8.82
N HIS A 119 12.39 21.77 7.85
CA HIS A 119 12.38 22.13 6.43
C HIS A 119 11.45 21.24 5.60
N PHE A 120 10.88 20.18 6.16
CA PHE A 120 10.04 19.24 5.44
C PHE A 120 8.71 18.98 6.16
N GLN A 121 7.64 19.11 5.38
CA GLN A 121 6.28 18.80 5.79
C GLN A 121 5.61 18.09 4.62
N ILE A 122 4.69 17.19 4.92
CA ILE A 122 3.90 16.45 3.92
C ILE A 122 2.43 16.78 4.10
N GLY A 123 1.71 17.03 3.00
CA GLY A 123 0.26 17.23 3.05
C GLY A 123 -0.46 15.98 3.57
N MET A 124 -1.56 16.18 4.28
CA MET A 124 -2.37 15.05 4.78
C MET A 124 -3.14 14.33 3.66
N ASP A 125 -3.33 14.97 2.51
CA ASP A 125 -3.96 14.36 1.34
C ASP A 125 -3.03 13.41 0.58
N GLY A 126 -3.06 12.14 1.02
CA GLY A 126 -2.32 11.03 0.43
C GLY A 126 -2.56 10.79 -1.06
N HIS A 127 -3.72 11.19 -1.59
CA HIS A 127 -4.09 10.95 -2.98
C HIS A 127 -3.32 11.86 -3.93
N LYS A 128 -3.14 13.14 -3.54
CA LYS A 128 -2.37 14.13 -4.35
C LYS A 128 -0.96 13.66 -4.64
N HIS A 129 -0.28 13.10 -3.63
CA HIS A 129 1.12 12.70 -3.75
C HIS A 129 1.34 11.18 -3.87
N LYS A 130 0.26 10.38 -3.84
CA LYS A 130 0.29 8.91 -3.93
C LYS A 130 1.21 8.28 -2.88
N ARG A 131 1.17 8.78 -1.64
CA ARG A 131 1.95 8.23 -0.50
C ARG A 131 1.06 8.12 0.72
N ASN A 132 1.39 7.15 1.57
CA ASN A 132 0.83 7.05 2.91
C ASN A 132 1.40 8.19 3.79
N THR A 133 0.57 8.70 4.70
CA THR A 133 0.90 9.74 5.68
C THR A 133 1.17 9.17 7.07
N ASN A 134 1.13 7.84 7.26
CA ASN A 134 1.56 7.20 8.50
C ASN A 134 3.06 7.44 8.74
N VAL A 135 3.40 7.87 9.96
CA VAL A 135 4.77 8.20 10.35
C VAL A 135 5.19 7.31 11.52
N LEU A 136 6.36 6.67 11.38
CA LEU A 136 7.04 5.98 12.46
C LEU A 136 8.20 6.84 12.97
N VAL A 137 8.15 7.25 14.24
CA VAL A 137 9.20 8.04 14.88
C VAL A 137 10.01 7.15 15.82
N ILE A 138 11.27 6.91 15.48
CA ILE A 138 12.18 6.09 16.27
C ILE A 138 13.19 7.00 16.97
N GLY A 139 13.36 6.80 18.28
CA GLY A 139 14.37 7.52 19.06
C GLY A 139 14.42 7.02 20.50
N GLY A 140 15.58 7.14 21.14
CA GLY A 140 15.76 6.77 22.54
C GLY A 140 14.91 7.60 23.51
N SER A 141 14.98 7.26 24.80
CA SER A 141 14.46 8.14 25.86
C SER A 141 15.17 9.49 25.81
N GLY A 142 14.44 10.59 26.03
CA GLY A 142 15.01 11.94 25.96
C GLY A 142 15.33 12.48 24.55
N ALA A 143 15.16 11.69 23.49
CA ALA A 143 15.44 12.12 22.10
C ALA A 143 14.48 13.21 21.56
N GLY A 144 13.49 13.64 22.36
CA GLY A 144 12.57 14.71 22.00
C GLY A 144 11.39 14.28 21.12
N LYS A 145 11.00 12.99 21.10
CA LYS A 145 9.85 12.50 20.31
C LYS A 145 8.57 13.32 20.56
N SER A 146 8.21 13.53 21.82
CA SER A 146 7.02 14.32 22.19
C SER A 146 7.20 15.79 21.82
N ARG A 147 8.33 16.40 22.23
CA ARG A 147 8.61 17.83 22.04
C ARG A 147 8.75 18.26 20.59
N SER A 148 9.45 17.47 19.78
CA SER A 148 9.86 17.87 18.42
C SER A 148 8.92 17.35 17.34
N TYR A 149 8.16 16.29 17.61
CA TYR A 149 7.22 15.71 16.64
C TYR A 149 5.77 15.81 17.10
N ALA A 150 5.40 15.23 18.26
CA ALA A 150 4.00 15.14 18.65
C ALA A 150 3.37 16.53 18.89
N ILE A 151 3.97 17.34 19.78
CA ILE A 151 3.43 18.65 20.17
C ILE A 151 3.26 19.58 18.96
N PRO A 152 4.26 19.77 18.07
CA PRO A 152 4.08 20.64 16.90
C PRO A 152 2.98 20.15 15.96
N ASN A 153 2.85 18.83 15.76
CA ASN A 153 1.80 18.28 14.90
C ASN A 153 0.40 18.45 15.50
N VAL A 154 0.26 18.29 16.81
CA VAL A 154 -1.01 18.53 17.53
C VAL A 154 -1.43 20.00 17.46
N LEU A 155 -0.46 20.93 17.51
CA LEU A 155 -0.78 22.36 17.38
C LEU A 155 -1.06 22.77 15.93
N LEU A 156 -0.50 22.08 14.93
CA LEU A 156 -0.67 22.42 13.52
C LEU A 156 -1.91 21.80 12.89
N CYS A 157 -2.48 20.73 13.46
CA CYS A 157 -3.42 19.76 12.85
C CYS A 157 -4.67 20.30 12.13
N GLY A 158 -4.87 21.62 12.06
CA GLY A 158 -5.91 22.26 11.30
C GLY A 158 -7.27 21.96 11.92
N GLU A 159 -8.11 21.25 11.18
CA GLU A 159 -9.47 20.84 11.59
C GLU A 159 -9.56 19.32 11.84
N CYS A 160 -8.42 18.62 11.95
CA CYS A 160 -8.40 17.17 12.08
C CYS A 160 -8.78 16.70 13.49
N SER A 161 -9.72 15.76 13.59
CA SER A 161 -9.99 15.03 14.84
C SER A 161 -8.78 14.18 15.24
N MET A 162 -8.37 14.29 16.51
CA MET A 162 -7.20 13.59 17.04
C MET A 162 -7.57 12.67 18.19
N VAL A 163 -6.97 11.47 18.20
CA VAL A 163 -6.94 10.57 19.35
C VAL A 163 -5.49 10.37 19.74
N ILE A 164 -5.12 10.71 20.97
CA ILE A 164 -3.73 10.76 21.42
C ILE A 164 -3.59 9.91 22.68
N CYS A 165 -2.75 8.88 22.60
CA CYS A 165 -2.32 8.14 23.78
C CYS A 165 -1.17 8.91 24.46
N ASP A 166 -1.48 9.61 25.56
CA ASP A 166 -0.53 10.46 26.29
C ASP A 166 -0.28 9.95 27.73
N PRO A 167 0.55 8.91 27.91
CA PRO A 167 0.75 8.25 29.21
C PRO A 167 1.37 9.14 30.30
N LYS A 168 1.91 10.32 29.93
CA LYS A 168 2.49 11.29 30.88
C LYS A 168 1.72 12.60 30.94
N SER A 169 0.61 12.68 30.21
CA SER A 169 -0.20 13.90 30.05
C SER A 169 0.62 15.12 29.59
N GLU A 170 1.79 14.91 28.96
CA GLU A 170 2.70 15.99 28.57
C GLU A 170 2.13 16.78 27.40
N ILE A 171 1.52 16.09 26.44
CA ILE A 171 0.90 16.70 25.26
C ILE A 171 -0.32 17.49 25.72
N LEU A 172 -1.24 16.85 26.46
CA LEU A 172 -2.45 17.50 26.97
C LEU A 172 -2.12 18.77 27.76
N ARG A 173 -1.18 18.70 28.72
CA ARG A 173 -0.80 19.86 29.54
C ARG A 173 -0.20 21.02 28.73
N LYS A 174 0.44 20.72 27.60
CA LYS A 174 1.10 21.73 26.75
C LYS A 174 0.22 22.25 25.63
N THR A 175 -0.75 21.48 25.16
CA THR A 175 -1.55 21.82 23.97
C THR A 175 -3.03 22.00 24.26
N GLY A 176 -3.57 21.48 25.37
CA GLY A 176 -5.01 21.47 25.67
C GLY A 176 -5.68 22.84 25.57
N GLY A 177 -5.17 23.83 26.30
CA GLY A 177 -5.73 25.19 26.24
C GLY A 177 -5.60 25.86 24.86
N ALA A 178 -4.55 25.53 24.10
CA ALA A 178 -4.41 26.04 22.73
C ALA A 178 -5.41 25.37 21.77
N LEU A 179 -5.72 24.09 21.97
CA LEU A 179 -6.73 23.38 21.20
C LEU A 179 -8.13 23.93 21.49
N GLU A 180 -8.47 24.16 22.77
CA GLU A 180 -9.74 24.78 23.16
C GLU A 180 -9.88 26.18 22.56
N ALA A 181 -8.82 26.99 22.61
CA ALA A 181 -8.79 28.32 21.99
C ALA A 181 -8.97 28.28 20.46
N ASN A 182 -8.54 27.19 19.82
CA ASN A 182 -8.75 26.94 18.40
C ASN A 182 -10.10 26.28 18.08
N GLY A 183 -11.01 26.16 19.05
CA GLY A 183 -12.37 25.65 18.87
C GLY A 183 -12.52 24.13 18.95
N PHE A 184 -11.49 23.41 19.39
CA PHE A 184 -11.59 21.96 19.58
C PHE A 184 -12.34 21.62 20.87
N ALA A 185 -13.20 20.60 20.79
CA ALA A 185 -13.72 19.92 21.98
C ALA A 185 -12.66 18.97 22.53
N VAL A 186 -11.92 19.40 23.55
CA VAL A 186 -10.93 18.57 24.23
C VAL A 186 -11.62 17.64 25.23
N ARG A 187 -11.45 16.34 25.05
CA ARG A 187 -11.94 15.28 25.95
C ARG A 187 -10.78 14.46 26.46
N VAL A 188 -10.80 14.13 27.74
CA VAL A 188 -9.74 13.40 28.41
C VAL A 188 -10.30 12.12 29.00
N PHE A 189 -9.74 10.99 28.58
CA PHE A 189 -9.99 9.70 29.20
C PHE A 189 -8.79 9.36 30.08
N ASP A 190 -8.88 9.74 31.35
CA ASP A 190 -7.87 9.46 32.38
C ASP A 190 -8.21 8.14 33.09
N LEU A 191 -7.28 7.19 33.03
CA LEU A 191 -7.37 5.88 33.68
C LEU A 191 -6.72 5.85 35.07
N LEU A 192 -5.95 6.88 35.43
CA LEU A 192 -5.31 7.01 36.74
C LEU A 192 -6.20 7.77 37.73
N ASN A 193 -6.92 8.79 37.24
CA ASN A 193 -7.86 9.57 38.04
C ASN A 193 -9.24 9.61 37.37
N PRO A 194 -10.11 8.63 37.66
CA PRO A 194 -11.47 8.57 37.10
C PRO A 194 -12.30 9.82 37.40
N ASP A 195 -12.14 10.46 38.56
CA ASP A 195 -12.92 11.64 38.95
C ASP A 195 -12.58 12.88 38.10
N ALA A 196 -11.36 12.92 37.53
CA ALA A 196 -10.91 13.97 36.62
C ALA A 196 -11.07 13.58 35.14
N SER A 197 -11.66 12.40 34.86
CA SER A 197 -11.86 11.85 33.53
C SER A 197 -13.26 12.20 33.02
N PHE A 198 -13.43 12.22 31.69
CA PHE A 198 -14.76 12.23 31.09
C PHE A 198 -15.49 10.88 31.21
N CYS A 199 -14.81 9.86 31.74
CA CYS A 199 -15.26 8.48 31.82
C CYS A 199 -15.63 7.90 30.45
N TYR A 200 -15.82 6.59 30.40
CA TYR A 200 -16.21 5.90 29.17
C TYR A 200 -17.04 4.68 29.53
N ASN A 201 -18.27 4.63 29.00
CA ASN A 201 -19.10 3.44 29.05
C ASN A 201 -19.13 2.80 27.65
N PRO A 202 -18.47 1.64 27.42
CA PRO A 202 -18.51 0.97 26.13
C PRO A 202 -19.90 0.44 25.76
N MET A 203 -20.73 0.09 26.74
CA MET A 203 -22.08 -0.42 26.50
C MET A 203 -23.01 0.63 25.89
N ALA A 204 -22.75 1.93 26.13
CA ALA A 204 -23.48 3.02 25.49
C ALA A 204 -23.34 3.05 23.95
N TYR A 205 -22.39 2.30 23.38
CA TYR A 205 -22.16 2.19 21.94
C TYR A 205 -22.66 0.86 21.35
N VAL A 206 -23.18 -0.04 22.18
CA VAL A 206 -23.75 -1.32 21.75
C VAL A 206 -25.22 -1.11 21.41
N ARG A 207 -25.60 -1.36 20.15
CA ARG A 207 -26.94 -1.01 19.66
C ARG A 207 -27.85 -2.21 19.42
N ASP A 208 -27.26 -3.36 19.15
CA ASP A 208 -27.97 -4.58 18.83
C ASP A 208 -27.22 -5.81 19.33
N ASP A 209 -27.87 -6.97 19.25
CA ASP A 209 -27.32 -8.25 19.70
C ASP A 209 -25.98 -8.59 19.02
N LYS A 210 -25.77 -8.17 17.76
CA LYS A 210 -24.52 -8.45 17.04
C LYS A 210 -23.38 -7.60 17.57
N ASP A 211 -23.67 -6.36 17.95
CA ASP A 211 -22.70 -5.49 18.63
C ASP A 211 -22.31 -6.06 19.99
N VAL A 212 -23.22 -6.72 20.72
CA VAL A 212 -22.89 -7.43 21.97
C VAL A 212 -21.87 -8.53 21.71
N LEU A 213 -22.10 -9.38 20.70
CA LEU A 213 -21.17 -10.46 20.35
C LEU A 213 -19.77 -9.90 20.06
N ARG A 214 -19.70 -8.86 19.21
CA ARG A 214 -18.42 -8.21 18.85
C ARG A 214 -17.76 -7.55 20.06
N PHE A 215 -18.54 -6.90 20.91
CA PHE A 215 -18.05 -6.23 22.12
C PHE A 215 -17.40 -7.24 23.06
N ILE A 216 -18.07 -8.35 23.37
CA ILE A 216 -17.53 -9.39 24.26
C ILE A 216 -16.32 -10.08 23.64
N GLU A 217 -16.35 -10.43 22.35
CA GLU A 217 -15.19 -10.99 21.66
C GLU A 217 -13.98 -10.05 21.73
N THR A 218 -14.20 -8.76 21.48
CA THR A 218 -13.16 -7.73 21.55
C THR A 218 -12.62 -7.59 22.98
N LEU A 219 -13.49 -7.64 23.98
CA LEU A 219 -13.10 -7.56 25.39
C LEU A 219 -12.19 -8.72 25.77
N ILE A 220 -12.63 -9.96 25.53
CA ILE A 220 -11.87 -11.19 25.87
C ILE A 220 -10.53 -11.21 25.13
N GLN A 221 -10.51 -10.85 23.86
CA GLN A 221 -9.27 -10.79 23.07
C GLN A 221 -8.26 -9.78 23.64
N ASN A 222 -8.72 -8.64 24.13
CA ASN A 222 -7.84 -7.60 24.68
C ASN A 222 -7.38 -7.88 26.13
N THR A 223 -8.09 -8.73 26.88
CA THR A 223 -7.69 -9.15 28.23
C THR A 223 -6.90 -10.46 28.25
N THR A 224 -6.87 -11.20 27.14
CA THR A 224 -6.09 -12.43 26.99
C THR A 224 -4.64 -12.12 26.61
N PRO A 225 -3.63 -12.52 27.40
CA PRO A 225 -2.22 -12.23 27.10
C PRO A 225 -1.74 -12.82 25.77
N ALA A 226 -0.89 -12.10 25.05
CA ALA A 226 -0.31 -12.60 23.80
C ALA A 226 0.52 -13.88 24.05
N GLY A 227 0.16 -14.97 23.37
CA GLY A 227 0.83 -16.27 23.51
C GLY A 227 0.24 -17.19 24.57
N SER A 228 -0.81 -16.77 25.31
CA SER A 228 -1.59 -17.70 26.13
C SER A 228 -2.42 -18.61 25.23
N GLN A 229 -1.89 -19.79 24.91
CA GLN A 229 -2.65 -20.86 24.29
C GLN A 229 -3.47 -21.54 25.39
N THR A 230 -4.77 -21.26 25.46
CA THR A 230 -5.67 -22.12 26.25
C THR A 230 -5.81 -23.44 25.52
N THR A 231 -5.30 -24.52 26.12
CA THR A 231 -5.48 -25.89 25.62
C THR A 231 -6.92 -26.38 25.74
N ASP A 232 -7.74 -25.69 26.54
CA ASP A 232 -9.13 -26.05 26.79
C ASP A 232 -10.09 -24.97 26.25
N PRO A 233 -10.82 -25.26 25.14
CA PRO A 233 -11.82 -24.35 24.59
C PRO A 233 -13.01 -24.11 25.50
N PHE A 234 -13.23 -24.94 26.53
CA PHE A 234 -14.37 -24.83 27.43
C PHE A 234 -14.40 -23.48 28.13
N TRP A 235 -13.29 -23.08 28.77
CA TRP A 235 -13.26 -21.85 29.57
C TRP A 235 -13.54 -20.60 28.73
N THR A 236 -12.93 -20.49 27.56
CA THR A 236 -13.16 -19.36 26.66
C THR A 236 -14.59 -19.33 26.13
N LYS A 237 -15.16 -20.48 25.77
CA LYS A 237 -16.55 -20.55 25.30
C LYS A 237 -17.54 -20.23 26.42
N SER A 238 -17.32 -20.76 27.61
CA SER A 238 -18.16 -20.53 28.79
C SER A 238 -18.11 -19.07 29.24
N GLU A 239 -16.92 -18.46 29.29
CA GLU A 239 -16.74 -17.04 29.56
C GLU A 239 -17.49 -16.17 28.52
N THR A 240 -17.32 -16.49 27.23
CA THR A 240 -17.97 -15.77 26.14
C THR A 240 -19.50 -15.85 26.26
N ALA A 241 -20.04 -17.05 26.46
CA ALA A 241 -21.48 -17.27 26.58
C ALA A 241 -22.07 -16.57 27.82
N LEU A 242 -21.37 -16.62 28.96
CA LEU A 242 -21.79 -15.98 30.19
C LEU A 242 -21.84 -14.45 30.04
N LEU A 243 -20.74 -13.85 29.58
CA LEU A 243 -20.66 -12.40 29.39
C LEU A 243 -21.67 -11.91 28.35
N GLN A 244 -21.87 -12.67 27.26
CA GLN A 244 -22.90 -12.35 26.27
C GLN A 244 -24.30 -12.38 26.88
N ALA A 245 -24.64 -13.42 27.66
CA ALA A 245 -25.94 -13.54 28.29
C ALA A 245 -26.22 -12.37 29.27
N LEU A 246 -25.24 -12.00 30.10
CA LEU A 246 -25.38 -10.88 31.04
C LEU A 246 -25.54 -9.53 30.32
N VAL A 247 -24.71 -9.26 29.31
CA VAL A 247 -24.78 -8.00 28.57
C VAL A 247 -26.05 -7.92 27.73
N LEU A 248 -26.51 -9.03 27.14
CA LEU A 248 -27.81 -9.08 26.44
C LEU A 248 -28.96 -8.82 27.40
N TYR A 249 -28.94 -9.41 28.58
CA TYR A 249 -29.94 -9.15 29.61
C TYR A 249 -29.99 -7.67 29.98
N LEU A 250 -28.85 -7.05 30.27
CA LEU A 250 -28.79 -5.62 30.57
C LEU A 250 -29.27 -4.75 29.41
N LEU A 251 -28.91 -5.09 28.17
CA LEU A 251 -29.31 -4.33 26.99
C LEU A 251 -30.83 -4.31 26.79
N HIS A 252 -31.51 -5.43 27.04
CA HIS A 252 -32.94 -5.60 26.76
C HIS A 252 -33.86 -5.29 27.94
N GLU A 253 -33.41 -5.58 29.17
CA GLU A 253 -34.27 -5.54 30.36
C GLU A 253 -33.90 -4.43 31.35
N ALA A 254 -32.64 -3.99 31.39
CA ALA A 254 -32.17 -3.02 32.37
C ALA A 254 -32.30 -1.57 31.87
N PRO A 255 -32.55 -0.60 32.77
CA PRO A 255 -32.60 0.81 32.40
C PRO A 255 -31.21 1.32 31.96
N PRO A 256 -31.13 2.38 31.12
CA PRO A 256 -29.87 2.85 30.53
C PRO A 256 -28.75 3.16 31.53
N GLU A 257 -29.09 3.61 32.73
CA GLU A 257 -28.16 3.87 33.83
C GLU A 257 -27.45 2.60 34.34
N GLU A 258 -28.09 1.44 34.27
CA GLU A 258 -27.56 0.13 34.68
C GLU A 258 -26.86 -0.60 33.53
N GLN A 259 -26.96 -0.09 32.30
CA GLN A 259 -26.28 -0.65 31.13
C GLN A 259 -24.80 -0.28 31.12
N ASN A 260 -24.06 -0.75 32.11
CA ASN A 260 -22.64 -0.47 32.29
C ASN A 260 -21.88 -1.69 32.83
N PHE A 261 -20.56 -1.65 32.71
CA PHE A 261 -19.74 -2.81 33.07
C PHE A 261 -19.62 -3.01 34.59
N ALA A 262 -19.89 -2.00 35.42
CA ALA A 262 -19.92 -2.19 36.88
C ALA A 262 -21.08 -3.12 37.26
N THR A 263 -22.27 -2.92 36.68
CA THR A 263 -23.41 -3.82 36.86
C THR A 263 -23.12 -5.23 36.36
N VAL A 264 -22.44 -5.39 35.22
CA VAL A 264 -21.98 -6.72 34.76
C VAL A 264 -21.11 -7.40 35.81
N MET A 265 -20.17 -6.68 36.42
CA MET A 265 -19.29 -7.22 37.46
C MET A 265 -20.06 -7.57 38.75
N GLU A 266 -21.07 -6.78 39.12
CA GLU A 266 -21.97 -7.09 40.25
C GLU A 266 -22.75 -8.37 40.00
N MET A 267 -23.31 -8.55 38.79
CA MET A 267 -24.01 -9.78 38.40
C MET A 267 -23.11 -11.01 38.40
N LEU A 268 -21.82 -10.86 38.08
CA LEU A 268 -20.83 -11.95 38.14
C LEU A 268 -20.43 -12.32 39.58
N ALA A 269 -20.55 -11.37 40.52
CA ALA A 269 -20.19 -11.57 41.92
C ALA A 269 -21.36 -12.09 42.79
N ALA A 270 -22.58 -12.10 42.24
CA ALA A 270 -23.80 -12.60 42.87
C ALA A 270 -23.85 -14.14 42.90
#